data_AF-A0A964JVU3-F1
#
_entry.id   AF-A0A964JVU3-F1
#
_cell.length_a   1.000
_cell.length_b   1.000
_cell.length_c   1.000
_cell.angle_alpha   90.00
_cell.angle_beta   90.00
_cell.angle_gamma   90.00
#
_symmetry.space_group_name_H-M   'P 1'
#
loop_
_entity.id
_entity.type
_entity.pdbx_description
1 polymer ?
#
loop_
_entity_poly.entity_id
_entity_poly.type
_entity_poly.pdbx_seq_one_letter_code
_entity_poly.pdbx_strand_id
1 'polypeptide(L)'
;MISKLTLLHILLAVAATAGVYLVWREVRRVYISQWRLLVPPAVGLAVALGLALIQIRAAQQPSWAFLVALLLGLGAGWLSGNMMHFEHDLYRPRVVMSPVARFGLLAVALVVAAATGLDILATHTVPALEPVRYGAAVVAMVCAAAMLGRAIARSVQLNRYYAHLEGEQAAAARVAVRPQTQAPPSPPPPSPSSAEEQPPLRVVGRRDLRQGK
;
A
#
# COMPACT_ATOMS: atom_id res chain seq x y z
N MET A 1 -5.97 -42.24 -0.36
CA MET A 1 -5.30 -41.04 -0.92
C MET A 1 -6.30 -39.97 -1.39
N ILE A 2 -7.45 -40.37 -1.95
CA ILE A 2 -8.57 -39.50 -2.35
C ILE A 2 -9.00 -38.48 -1.28
N SER A 3 -9.12 -38.89 -0.01
CA SER A 3 -9.59 -38.01 1.08
C SER A 3 -8.66 -36.85 1.40
N LYS A 4 -7.33 -37.01 1.21
CA LYS A 4 -6.36 -35.94 1.47
C LYS A 4 -6.43 -34.85 0.39
N LEU A 5 -6.67 -35.26 -0.86
CA LEU A 5 -6.83 -34.33 -1.97
C LEU A 5 -8.12 -33.51 -1.79
N THR A 6 -9.24 -34.15 -1.44
CA THR A 6 -10.52 -33.46 -1.24
C THR A 6 -10.46 -32.43 -0.12
N LEU A 7 -9.80 -32.76 1.00
CA LEU A 7 -9.62 -31.83 2.13
C LEU A 7 -8.83 -30.58 1.72
N LEU A 8 -7.81 -30.75 0.89
CA LEU A 8 -7.00 -29.65 0.40
C LEU A 8 -7.75 -28.75 -0.60
N HIS A 9 -8.59 -29.33 -1.47
CA HIS A 9 -9.49 -28.56 -2.33
C HIS A 9 -10.51 -27.73 -1.52
N ILE A 10 -11.08 -28.32 -0.46
CA ILE A 10 -11.99 -27.60 0.45
C ILE A 10 -11.25 -26.44 1.11
N LEU A 11 -10.04 -26.68 1.61
CA LEU A 11 -9.23 -25.62 2.24
C LEU A 11 -8.91 -24.50 1.25
N LEU A 12 -8.56 -24.84 0.00
CA LEU A 12 -8.34 -23.86 -1.07
C LEU A 12 -9.61 -23.07 -1.39
N ALA A 13 -10.76 -23.74 -1.49
CA ALA A 13 -12.03 -23.08 -1.75
C ALA A 13 -12.40 -22.10 -0.63
N VAL A 14 -12.19 -22.49 0.64
CA VAL A 14 -12.39 -21.63 1.81
C VAL A 14 -11.41 -20.44 1.77
N ALA A 15 -10.14 -20.68 1.47
CA ALA A 15 -9.14 -19.62 1.37
C ALA A 15 -9.44 -18.64 0.21
N ALA A 16 -9.88 -19.15 -0.94
CA ALA A 16 -10.26 -18.33 -2.08
C ALA A 16 -11.51 -17.49 -1.80
N THR A 17 -12.55 -18.09 -1.22
CA THR A 17 -13.77 -17.37 -0.81
C THR A 17 -13.49 -16.34 0.29
N ALA A 18 -12.65 -16.68 1.28
CA ALA A 18 -12.17 -15.73 2.27
C ALA A 18 -11.39 -14.57 1.63
N GLY A 19 -10.54 -14.85 0.63
CA GLY A 19 -9.82 -13.85 -0.15
C GLY A 19 -10.76 -12.88 -0.87
N VAL A 20 -11.76 -13.41 -1.59
CA VAL A 20 -12.79 -12.61 -2.26
C VAL A 20 -13.58 -11.78 -1.26
N TYR A 21 -13.98 -12.37 -0.13
CA TYR A 21 -14.69 -11.66 0.93
C TYR A 21 -13.86 -10.53 1.54
N LEU A 22 -12.57 -10.76 1.80
CA LEU A 22 -11.67 -9.75 2.34
C LEU A 22 -11.48 -8.59 1.37
N VAL A 23 -11.28 -8.89 0.07
CA VAL A 23 -11.17 -7.84 -0.95
C VAL A 23 -12.49 -7.09 -1.11
N TRP A 24 -13.62 -7.78 -1.17
CA TRP A 24 -14.94 -7.15 -1.25
C TRP A 24 -15.23 -6.25 -0.05
N ARG A 25 -14.92 -6.73 1.16
CA ARG A 25 -15.00 -5.94 2.39
C ARG A 25 -14.10 -4.71 2.33
N GLU A 26 -12.97 -4.81 1.64
CA GLU A 26 -12.04 -3.69 1.47
C GLU A 26 -12.49 -2.67 0.45
N VAL A 27 -13.11 -3.11 -0.66
CA VAL A 27 -13.74 -2.21 -1.63
C VAL A 27 -14.85 -1.36 -0.97
N ARG A 28 -15.58 -1.94 -0.01
CA ARG A 28 -16.63 -1.23 0.75
C ARG A 28 -16.12 -0.28 1.83
N ARG A 29 -14.87 -0.41 2.28
CA ARG A 29 -14.33 0.41 3.38
C ARG A 29 -13.54 1.60 2.83
N VAL A 30 -13.88 2.79 3.30
CA VAL A 30 -13.18 4.04 2.95
C VAL A 30 -11.83 4.18 3.69
N TYR A 31 -11.64 3.44 4.79
CA TYR A 31 -10.49 3.55 5.68
C TYR A 31 -9.66 2.26 5.72
N ILE A 32 -8.37 2.35 5.39
CA ILE A 32 -7.48 1.20 5.31
C ILE A 32 -6.17 1.51 6.03
N SER A 33 -5.85 0.72 7.06
CA SER A 33 -4.52 0.67 7.66
C SER A 33 -3.53 -0.01 6.71
N GLN A 34 -2.29 0.48 6.63
CA GLN A 34 -1.23 -0.05 5.76
C GLN A 34 -1.05 -1.58 5.82
N TRP A 35 -1.16 -2.18 7.01
CA TRP A 35 -1.10 -3.63 7.22
C TRP A 35 -2.20 -4.41 6.48
N ARG A 36 -3.38 -3.81 6.29
CA ARG A 36 -4.53 -4.43 5.61
C ARG A 36 -4.40 -4.39 4.08
N LEU A 37 -3.49 -3.59 3.52
CA LEU A 37 -3.18 -3.65 2.07
C LEU A 37 -2.43 -4.93 1.67
N LEU A 38 -1.66 -5.53 2.59
CA LEU A 38 -0.85 -6.71 2.31
C LEU A 38 -1.61 -8.02 2.50
N VAL A 39 -2.67 -8.02 3.31
CA VAL A 39 -3.44 -9.25 3.61
C VAL A 39 -4.07 -9.86 2.35
N PRO A 40 -4.80 -9.11 1.49
CA PRO A 40 -5.41 -9.71 0.31
C PRO A 40 -4.43 -10.34 -0.69
N PRO A 41 -3.33 -9.67 -1.12
CA PRO A 41 -2.38 -10.30 -2.03
C PRO A 41 -1.64 -11.47 -1.39
N ALA A 42 -1.38 -11.44 -0.07
CA ALA A 42 -0.79 -12.58 0.63
C ALA A 42 -1.71 -13.82 0.62
N VAL A 43 -3.01 -13.62 0.87
CA VAL A 43 -4.01 -14.70 0.78
C VAL A 43 -4.11 -15.24 -0.65
N GLY A 44 -4.16 -14.35 -1.65
CA GLY A 44 -4.17 -14.74 -3.05
C GLY A 44 -2.94 -15.56 -3.46
N LEU A 45 -1.76 -15.18 -2.99
CA LEU A 45 -0.53 -15.92 -3.24
C LEU A 45 -0.53 -17.28 -2.54
N ALA A 46 -1.01 -17.37 -1.31
CA ALA A 46 -1.12 -18.63 -0.59
C ALA A 46 -2.02 -19.63 -1.33
N VAL A 47 -3.15 -19.18 -1.89
CA VAL A 47 -4.03 -20.01 -2.71
C VAL A 47 -3.33 -20.43 -4.01
N ALA A 48 -2.66 -19.51 -4.70
CA ALA A 48 -1.93 -19.81 -5.95
C ALA A 48 -0.77 -20.81 -5.71
N LEU A 49 -0.04 -20.68 -4.61
CA LEU A 49 0.97 -21.66 -4.18
C LEU A 49 0.34 -23.01 -3.85
N GLY A 50 -0.82 -23.02 -3.21
CA GLY A 50 -1.61 -24.23 -2.97
C GLY A 50 -1.93 -24.94 -4.28
N LEU A 51 -2.45 -24.23 -5.28
CA LEU A 51 -2.72 -24.77 -6.62
C LEU A 51 -1.44 -25.30 -7.29
N ALA A 52 -0.35 -24.53 -7.26
CA ALA A 52 0.93 -24.95 -7.84
C ALA A 52 1.45 -26.23 -7.18
N LEU A 53 1.35 -26.36 -5.86
CA LEU A 53 1.75 -27.57 -5.13
C LEU A 53 0.90 -28.79 -5.53
N ILE A 54 -0.41 -28.61 -5.71
CA ILE A 54 -1.29 -29.66 -6.24
C ILE A 54 -0.78 -30.10 -7.62
N GLN A 55 -0.52 -29.16 -8.53
CA GLN A 55 -0.12 -29.50 -9.90
C GLN A 55 1.26 -30.15 -9.97
N ILE A 56 2.22 -29.72 -9.14
CA ILE A 56 3.55 -30.31 -9.08
C ILE A 56 3.50 -31.73 -8.48
N ARG A 57 2.71 -31.94 -7.42
CA ARG A 57 2.69 -33.23 -6.68
C ARG A 57 1.71 -34.25 -7.24
N ALA A 58 0.52 -33.82 -7.66
CA ALA A 58 -0.54 -34.71 -8.12
C ALA A 58 -0.47 -34.95 -9.63
N ALA A 59 -0.07 -33.94 -10.42
CA ALA A 59 -0.02 -34.00 -11.88
C ALA A 59 1.41 -34.07 -12.45
N GLN A 60 2.45 -34.13 -11.59
CA GLN A 60 3.87 -34.16 -11.98
C GLN A 60 4.28 -33.07 -12.98
N GLN A 61 3.59 -31.93 -12.95
CA GLN A 61 3.80 -30.84 -13.88
C GLN A 61 5.10 -30.08 -13.54
N PRO A 62 5.77 -29.47 -14.54
CA PRO A 62 7.07 -28.83 -14.34
C PRO A 62 7.00 -27.64 -13.37
N SER A 63 7.77 -27.72 -12.28
CA SER A 63 7.79 -26.68 -11.24
C SER A 63 8.43 -25.37 -11.68
N TRP A 64 9.30 -25.40 -12.69
CA TRP A 64 10.03 -24.22 -13.16
C TRP A 64 9.09 -23.14 -13.73
N ALA A 65 7.98 -23.52 -14.34
CA ALA A 65 7.02 -22.57 -14.89
C ALA A 65 6.35 -21.73 -13.80
N PHE A 66 6.06 -22.33 -12.64
CA PHE A 66 5.50 -21.60 -11.50
C PHE A 66 6.51 -20.63 -10.89
N LEU A 67 7.80 -20.98 -10.86
CA LEU A 67 8.87 -20.06 -10.45
C LEU A 67 9.01 -18.89 -11.43
N VAL A 68 9.01 -19.16 -12.73
CA VAL A 68 9.06 -18.12 -13.76
C VAL A 68 7.82 -17.23 -13.69
N ALA A 69 6.63 -17.80 -13.52
CA ALA A 69 5.38 -17.07 -13.32
C ALA A 69 5.41 -16.18 -12.07
N LEU A 70 5.94 -16.68 -10.96
CA LEU A 70 6.11 -15.94 -9.72
C LEU A 70 7.05 -14.74 -9.92
N LEU A 71 8.21 -14.96 -10.53
CA LEU A 71 9.21 -13.91 -10.77
C LEU A 71 8.69 -12.86 -11.77
N LEU A 72 8.05 -13.29 -12.87
CA LEU A 72 7.45 -12.40 -13.86
C LEU A 72 6.35 -11.55 -13.25
N GLY A 73 5.43 -12.19 -12.51
CA GLY A 73 4.36 -11.48 -11.82
C GLY A 73 4.95 -10.46 -10.85
N LEU A 74 5.83 -10.90 -9.95
CA LEU A 74 6.43 -10.02 -8.93
C LEU A 74 7.18 -8.84 -9.55
N GLY A 75 7.98 -9.07 -10.60
CA GLY A 75 8.70 -8.02 -11.32
C GLY A 75 7.76 -7.02 -12.01
N ALA A 76 6.76 -7.51 -12.74
CA ALA A 76 5.77 -6.65 -13.41
C ALA A 76 4.96 -5.83 -12.39
N GLY A 77 4.55 -6.46 -11.29
CA GLY A 77 3.86 -5.82 -10.18
C GLY A 77 4.69 -4.74 -9.50
N TRP A 78 5.97 -5.03 -9.24
CA TRP A 78 6.92 -4.10 -8.66
C TRP A 78 7.12 -2.86 -9.53
N LEU A 79 7.36 -3.07 -10.83
CA LEU A 79 7.56 -1.98 -11.79
C LEU A 79 6.32 -1.09 -11.88
N SER A 80 5.14 -1.69 -12.00
CA SER A 80 3.85 -0.97 -12.01
C SER A 80 3.60 -0.23 -10.68
N GLY A 81 4.01 -0.81 -9.55
CA GLY A 81 3.93 -0.18 -8.24
C GLY A 81 4.81 1.06 -8.11
N ASN A 82 5.97 1.07 -8.78
CA ASN A 82 6.90 2.19 -8.75
C ASN A 82 6.49 3.39 -9.62
N MET A 83 5.69 3.17 -10.66
CA MET A 83 5.28 4.23 -11.57
C MET A 83 4.12 5.11 -11.04
N MET A 84 3.47 4.72 -9.93
CA MET A 84 2.25 5.40 -9.49
C MET A 84 2.54 6.48 -8.42
N HIS A 85 2.23 7.73 -8.75
CA HIS A 85 2.45 8.90 -7.90
C HIS A 85 1.44 8.97 -6.74
N PHE A 86 1.90 9.41 -5.56
CA PHE A 86 1.08 9.55 -4.35
C PHE A 86 0.89 11.02 -3.98
N GLU A 87 -0.36 11.44 -3.78
CA GLU A 87 -0.67 12.62 -2.97
C GLU A 87 -0.74 12.19 -1.50
N HIS A 88 0.19 12.65 -0.67
CA HIS A 88 0.17 12.43 0.78
C HIS A 88 -0.45 13.65 1.45
N ASP A 89 -1.60 13.46 2.11
CA ASP A 89 -2.19 14.48 2.97
C ASP A 89 -1.54 14.36 4.37
N LEU A 90 -0.83 15.41 4.79
CA LEU A 90 0.00 15.46 6.01
C LEU A 90 -0.80 15.22 7.30
N TYR A 91 -2.12 15.40 7.29
CA TYR A 91 -2.93 15.44 8.52
C TYR A 91 -3.66 14.13 8.87
N ARG A 92 -3.78 13.20 7.92
CA ARG A 92 -4.19 11.81 8.17
C ARG A 92 -3.53 10.94 7.11
N PRO A 93 -2.85 9.84 7.46
CA PRO A 93 -2.35 8.89 6.48
C PRO A 93 -3.53 8.18 5.80
N ARG A 94 -4.16 8.88 4.85
CA ARG A 94 -5.22 8.38 3.98
C ARG A 94 -4.51 7.87 2.74
N VAL A 95 -4.26 6.58 2.70
CA VAL A 95 -3.88 5.92 1.45
C VAL A 95 -5.15 5.87 0.59
N VAL A 96 -5.44 6.94 -0.14
CA VAL A 96 -6.55 6.97 -1.09
C VAL A 96 -6.14 6.08 -2.27
N MET A 97 -6.49 4.80 -2.19
CA MET A 97 -6.35 3.92 -3.34
C MET A 97 -7.29 4.39 -4.45
N SER A 98 -6.73 4.61 -5.64
CA SER A 98 -7.54 4.88 -6.82
C SER A 98 -8.57 3.76 -7.04
N PRO A 99 -9.76 4.07 -7.57
CA PRO A 99 -10.79 3.06 -7.86
C PRO A 99 -10.24 1.90 -8.71
N VAL A 100 -9.37 2.22 -9.68
CA VAL A 100 -8.68 1.24 -10.55
C VAL A 100 -7.86 0.23 -9.75
N ALA A 101 -7.15 0.67 -8.71
CA ALA A 101 -6.37 -0.24 -7.87
C ALA A 101 -7.28 -1.16 -7.02
N ARG A 102 -8.45 -0.67 -6.60
CA ARG A 102 -9.45 -1.46 -5.87
C ARG A 102 -10.10 -2.52 -6.77
N PHE A 103 -10.50 -2.13 -7.98
CA PHE A 103 -11.02 -3.08 -8.97
C PHE A 103 -9.99 -4.11 -9.41
N GLY A 104 -8.71 -3.72 -9.51
CA GLY A 104 -7.62 -4.66 -9.79
C GLY A 104 -7.49 -5.76 -8.71
N LEU A 105 -7.58 -5.39 -7.42
CA LEU A 105 -7.56 -6.37 -6.32
C LEU A 105 -8.72 -7.36 -6.42
N LEU A 106 -9.91 -6.84 -6.73
CA LEU A 106 -11.11 -7.65 -6.85
C LEU A 106 -11.02 -8.59 -8.06
N ALA A 107 -10.56 -8.10 -9.20
CA ALA A 107 -10.37 -8.89 -10.40
C ALA A 107 -9.40 -10.05 -10.15
N VAL A 108 -8.27 -9.80 -9.47
CA VAL A 108 -7.32 -10.87 -9.15
C VAL A 108 -7.91 -11.90 -8.19
N ALA A 109 -8.63 -11.45 -7.15
CA ALA A 109 -9.29 -12.39 -6.23
C ALA A 109 -10.33 -13.26 -6.96
N LEU A 110 -11.07 -12.68 -7.91
CA LEU A 110 -12.01 -13.42 -8.75
C LEU A 110 -11.29 -14.40 -9.69
N VAL A 111 -10.18 -14.00 -10.31
CA VAL A 111 -9.36 -14.90 -11.15
C VAL A 111 -8.84 -16.08 -10.35
N VAL A 112 -8.32 -15.85 -9.13
CA VAL A 112 -7.84 -16.92 -8.24
C VAL A 112 -8.99 -17.83 -7.81
N ALA A 113 -10.16 -17.27 -7.47
CA ALA A 113 -11.35 -18.06 -7.13
C ALA A 113 -11.85 -18.89 -8.33
N ALA A 114 -11.87 -18.32 -9.53
CA ALA A 114 -12.24 -19.02 -10.75
C ALA A 114 -11.25 -20.13 -11.09
N ALA A 115 -9.94 -19.89 -10.97
CA ALA A 115 -8.91 -20.90 -11.16
C ALA A 115 -9.06 -22.07 -10.16
N THR A 116 -9.37 -21.74 -8.90
CA THR A 116 -9.64 -22.76 -7.86
C THR A 116 -10.89 -23.56 -8.17
N GLY A 117 -11.98 -22.91 -8.60
CA GLY A 117 -13.22 -23.59 -8.98
C GLY A 117 -13.05 -24.48 -10.22
N LEU A 118 -12.30 -24.01 -11.22
CA LEU A 118 -11.92 -24.79 -12.39
C LEU A 118 -11.09 -26.01 -12.02
N ASP A 119 -10.12 -25.87 -11.11
CA ASP A 119 -9.30 -26.98 -10.65
C ASP A 119 -10.17 -28.05 -9.96
N ILE A 120 -11.06 -27.64 -9.05
CA ILE A 120 -11.99 -28.54 -8.37
C ILE A 120 -12.89 -29.26 -9.38
N LEU A 121 -13.55 -28.50 -10.27
CA LEU A 121 -14.50 -29.07 -11.23
C LEU A 121 -13.82 -30.04 -12.20
N ALA A 122 -12.67 -29.67 -12.74
CA ALA A 122 -11.93 -30.48 -13.70
C ALA A 122 -11.38 -31.77 -13.07
N THR A 123 -11.01 -31.75 -11.78
CA THR A 123 -10.60 -32.97 -11.06
C THR A 123 -11.74 -33.99 -10.94
N HIS A 124 -13.00 -33.55 -10.96
CA HIS A 124 -14.17 -34.42 -10.82
C HIS A 124 -14.87 -34.79 -12.13
N THR A 125 -14.68 -34.03 -13.21
CA THR A 125 -15.48 -34.16 -14.43
C THR A 125 -14.74 -34.85 -15.56
N VAL A 126 -13.55 -34.38 -15.95
CA VAL A 126 -12.84 -34.91 -17.12
C VAL A 126 -11.31 -34.75 -16.97
N PRO A 127 -10.51 -35.83 -17.02
CA PRO A 127 -9.05 -35.73 -16.94
C PRO A 127 -8.42 -35.00 -18.14
N ALA A 128 -9.11 -34.92 -19.29
CA ALA A 128 -8.67 -34.19 -20.48
C ALA A 128 -8.52 -32.66 -20.27
N LEU A 129 -9.02 -32.11 -19.17
CA LEU A 129 -8.90 -30.68 -18.82
C LEU A 129 -7.59 -30.34 -18.10
N GLU A 130 -6.67 -31.29 -17.93
CA GLU A 130 -5.37 -31.09 -17.29
C GLU A 130 -4.57 -29.86 -17.79
N PRO A 131 -4.41 -29.60 -19.11
CA PRO A 131 -3.69 -28.42 -19.58
C PRO A 131 -4.40 -27.11 -19.21
N VAL A 132 -5.74 -27.11 -19.16
CA VAL A 132 -6.55 -25.95 -18.77
C VAL A 132 -6.35 -25.65 -17.28
N ARG A 133 -6.34 -26.69 -16.44
CA ARG A 133 -6.07 -26.57 -14.99
C ARG A 133 -4.68 -26.00 -14.74
N TYR A 134 -3.68 -26.49 -15.45
CA TYR A 134 -2.30 -26.02 -15.34
C TYR A 134 -2.18 -24.55 -15.76
N GLY A 135 -2.76 -24.18 -16.91
CA GLY A 135 -2.81 -22.79 -17.38
C GLY A 135 -3.50 -21.86 -16.37
N ALA A 136 -4.64 -22.28 -15.80
CA ALA A 136 -5.35 -21.50 -14.80
C ALA A 136 -4.52 -21.28 -13.53
N ALA A 137 -3.81 -22.29 -13.05
CA ALA A 137 -2.92 -22.17 -11.88
C ALA A 137 -1.74 -21.23 -12.16
N VAL A 138 -1.14 -21.29 -13.36
CA VAL A 138 -0.06 -20.39 -13.78
C VAL A 138 -0.55 -18.94 -13.86
N VAL A 139 -1.72 -18.70 -14.47
CA VAL A 139 -2.32 -17.35 -14.55
C VAL A 139 -2.61 -16.81 -13.15
N ALA A 140 -3.20 -17.64 -12.27
CA ALA A 140 -3.44 -17.26 -10.88
C ALA A 140 -2.14 -16.89 -10.15
N MET A 141 -1.05 -17.63 -10.37
CA MET A 141 0.27 -17.33 -9.81
C MET A 141 0.81 -15.98 -10.30
N VAL A 142 0.80 -15.73 -11.62
CA VAL A 142 1.26 -14.45 -12.18
C VAL A 142 0.47 -13.28 -11.59
N CYS A 143 -0.86 -13.39 -11.55
CA CYS A 143 -1.72 -12.34 -11.02
C CYS A 143 -1.49 -12.08 -9.53
N ALA A 144 -1.43 -13.13 -8.71
CA ALA A 144 -1.19 -13.01 -7.29
C ALA A 144 0.19 -12.42 -6.98
N ALA A 145 1.22 -12.88 -7.68
CA ALA A 145 2.59 -12.39 -7.57
C ALA A 145 2.70 -10.91 -8.00
N ALA A 146 2.02 -10.51 -9.06
CA ALA A 146 1.98 -9.12 -9.51
C ALA A 146 1.31 -8.18 -8.49
N MET A 147 0.23 -8.63 -7.85
CA MET A 147 -0.38 -7.83 -6.79
C MET A 147 0.50 -7.71 -5.57
N LEU A 148 1.19 -8.80 -5.19
CA LEU A 148 2.14 -8.76 -4.09
C LEU A 148 3.33 -7.84 -4.42
N GLY A 149 3.94 -7.96 -5.60
CA GLY A 149 5.04 -7.10 -6.03
C GLY A 149 4.66 -5.62 -5.98
N ARG A 150 3.44 -5.29 -6.43
CA ARG A 150 2.90 -3.92 -6.34
C ARG A 150 2.73 -3.46 -4.89
N ALA A 151 2.23 -4.33 -4.01
CA ALA A 151 2.05 -4.01 -2.60
C ALA A 151 3.40 -3.80 -1.88
N ILE A 152 4.41 -4.61 -2.17
CA ILE A 152 5.75 -4.46 -1.58
C ILE A 152 6.39 -3.15 -2.06
N ALA A 153 6.36 -2.85 -3.37
CA ALA A 153 6.90 -1.59 -3.90
C ALA A 153 6.31 -0.38 -3.18
N ARG A 154 4.99 -0.38 -2.93
CA ARG A 154 4.30 0.67 -2.18
C ARG A 154 4.74 0.75 -0.72
N SER A 155 4.89 -0.40 -0.05
CA SER A 155 5.37 -0.42 1.34
C SER A 155 6.79 0.17 1.47
N VAL A 156 7.66 -0.10 0.50
CA VAL A 156 9.03 0.43 0.47
C VAL A 156 9.04 1.94 0.25
N GLN A 157 8.21 2.45 -0.66
CA GLN A 157 8.09 3.89 -0.87
C GLN A 157 7.59 4.62 0.38
N LEU A 158 6.58 4.05 1.06
CA LEU A 158 6.09 4.62 2.30
C LEU A 158 7.18 4.65 3.38
N ASN A 159 7.92 3.54 3.52
CA ASN A 159 9.00 3.45 4.50
C ASN A 159 10.11 4.49 4.22
N ARG A 160 10.48 4.68 2.95
CA ARG A 160 11.45 5.71 2.54
C ARG A 160 10.96 7.13 2.83
N TYR A 161 9.68 7.39 2.61
CA TYR A 161 9.07 8.69 2.88
C TYR A 161 9.09 9.02 4.38
N TYR A 162 8.70 8.07 5.25
CA TYR A 162 8.77 8.28 6.70
C TYR A 162 10.21 8.47 7.20
N ALA A 163 11.16 7.71 6.68
CA ALA A 163 12.58 7.88 7.03
C ALA A 163 13.12 9.28 6.67
N HIS A 164 12.65 9.87 5.57
CA HIS A 164 13.00 11.25 5.20
C HIS A 164 12.44 12.26 6.20
N LEU A 165 11.17 12.11 6.59
CA LEU A 165 10.53 13.01 7.56
C LEU A 165 11.19 12.94 8.95
N GLU A 166 11.56 11.74 9.41
CA GLU A 166 12.31 11.58 10.66
C GLU A 166 13.68 12.25 10.58
N GLY A 167 14.36 12.17 9.43
CA GLY A 167 15.62 12.87 9.16
C GLY A 167 15.48 14.39 9.22
N GLU A 168 14.44 14.95 8.60
CA GLU A 168 14.15 16.39 8.62
C GLU A 168 13.77 16.87 10.02
N GLN A 169 12.96 16.12 10.77
CA GLN A 169 12.62 16.43 12.15
C GLN A 169 13.85 16.39 13.06
N ALA A 170 14.72 15.38 12.90
CA ALA A 170 15.97 15.29 13.63
C ALA A 170 16.93 16.45 13.27
N ALA A 171 16.97 16.86 12.00
CA ALA A 171 17.74 18.03 11.57
C ALA A 171 17.18 19.34 12.16
N ALA A 172 15.86 19.52 12.15
CA ALA A 172 15.19 20.68 12.74
C ALA A 172 15.40 20.74 14.27
N ALA A 173 15.33 19.60 14.96
CA ALA A 173 15.62 19.50 16.39
C ALA A 173 17.08 19.86 16.71
N ARG A 174 18.05 19.47 15.87
CA ARG A 174 19.46 19.86 16.03
C ARG A 174 19.69 21.36 15.86
N VAL A 175 18.94 22.01 14.96
CA VAL A 175 19.00 23.47 14.77
C VAL A 175 18.37 24.19 15.97
N ALA A 176 17.27 23.67 16.52
CA ALA A 176 16.60 24.25 17.69
C ALA A 176 17.41 24.10 19.00
N VAL A 177 18.22 23.04 19.12
CA VAL A 177 19.08 22.77 20.30
C VAL A 177 20.45 23.46 20.21
N ARG A 178 20.81 24.05 19.06
CA ARG A 178 22.02 24.85 18.96
C ARG A 178 21.90 26.03 19.94
N PRO A 179 22.79 26.17 20.94
CA PRO A 179 22.77 27.33 21.83
C PRO A 179 22.79 28.56 20.94
N GLN A 180 21.92 29.54 21.19
CA GLN A 180 22.07 30.85 20.56
C GLN A 180 23.50 31.33 20.86
N THR A 181 24.39 31.19 19.89
CA THR A 181 25.72 31.76 19.95
C THR A 181 25.51 33.25 20.19
N GLN A 182 25.92 33.69 21.38
CA GLN A 182 25.98 35.07 21.87
C GLN A 182 25.63 36.12 20.81
N ALA A 183 24.49 36.80 21.01
CA ALA A 183 24.35 38.13 20.47
C ALA A 183 25.58 38.95 20.92
N PRO A 184 26.23 39.71 20.01
CA PRO A 184 27.33 40.58 20.41
C PRO A 184 26.84 41.51 21.54
N PRO A 185 27.69 41.83 22.54
CA PRO A 185 27.29 42.68 23.64
C PRO A 185 26.74 43.99 23.08
N SER A 186 25.53 44.33 23.52
CA SER A 186 24.88 45.59 23.19
C SER A 186 25.84 46.74 23.51
N PRO A 187 26.03 47.72 22.61
CA PRO A 187 26.82 48.89 22.98
C PRO A 187 26.19 49.56 24.21
N PRO A 188 27.01 50.09 25.14
CA PRO A 188 26.50 50.70 26.36
C PRO A 188 25.54 51.84 26.01
N PRO A 189 24.50 52.07 26.83
CA PRO A 189 23.51 53.11 26.56
C PRO A 189 24.20 54.49 26.50
N PRO A 190 23.78 55.37 25.57
CA PRO A 190 24.32 56.72 25.52
C PRO A 190 23.94 57.48 26.81
N SER A 191 24.92 58.14 27.41
CA SER A 191 24.75 59.01 28.58
C SER A 191 23.68 60.08 28.31
N PRO A 192 22.80 60.37 29.28
CA PRO A 192 21.74 61.35 29.09
C PRO A 192 22.35 62.76 29.11
N SER A 193 22.42 63.39 27.93
CA SER A 193 22.70 64.82 27.83
C SER A 193 21.68 65.46 26.90
N SER A 194 20.96 66.41 27.50
CA SER A 194 20.33 67.56 26.86
C SER A 194 19.01 67.31 26.13
N ALA A 195 17.95 67.69 26.86
CA ALA A 195 16.69 68.24 26.41
C ALA A 195 16.54 68.51 24.90
N GLU A 196 15.54 67.86 24.30
CA GLU A 196 14.82 68.43 23.16
C GLU A 196 13.36 68.00 23.20
N GLU A 197 12.50 68.98 22.96
CA GLU A 197 11.04 69.03 23.08
C GLU A 197 10.28 67.81 22.51
N GLN A 198 9.40 67.23 23.33
CA GLN A 198 8.26 66.44 22.86
C GLN A 198 7.12 67.39 22.42
N PRO A 199 6.67 67.38 21.15
CA PRO A 199 5.37 67.93 20.80
C PRO A 199 4.26 66.91 21.10
N PRO A 200 3.06 67.36 21.52
CA PRO A 200 2.07 66.51 22.15
C PRO A 200 1.38 65.55 21.18
N LEU A 201 1.15 64.34 21.70
CA LEU A 201 0.31 63.27 21.17
C LEU A 201 -1.00 63.79 20.56
N ARG A 202 -1.12 63.72 19.23
CA ARG A 202 -2.41 63.80 18.55
C ARG A 202 -3.07 62.42 18.62
N VAL A 203 -3.94 62.25 19.61
CA VAL A 203 -4.88 61.13 19.73
C VAL A 203 -5.79 61.16 18.50
N VAL A 204 -5.55 60.30 17.51
CA VAL A 204 -6.49 60.07 16.40
C VAL A 204 -7.47 59.01 16.85
N GLY A 205 -8.72 59.45 16.97
CA GLY A 205 -9.85 58.70 17.47
C GLY A 205 -10.18 57.46 16.64
N ARG A 206 -10.42 56.39 17.40
CA ARG A 206 -11.18 55.19 17.03
C ARG A 206 -12.62 55.60 16.75
N ARG A 207 -13.12 55.43 15.51
CA ARG A 207 -14.51 55.03 15.21
C ARG A 207 -14.71 54.78 13.71
N ASP A 208 -15.31 53.62 13.46
CA ASP A 208 -16.29 53.31 12.44
C ASP A 208 -15.93 53.52 10.97
N LEU A 209 -15.88 52.43 10.21
CA LEU A 209 -16.82 52.25 9.11
C LEU A 209 -17.01 50.76 8.80
N ARG A 210 -18.14 50.29 9.34
CA ARG A 210 -18.88 49.09 8.97
C ARG A 210 -19.59 49.40 7.64
N GLN A 211 -19.69 48.39 6.77
CA GLN A 211 -20.62 48.22 5.64
C GLN A 211 -20.20 48.61 4.21
N GLY A 212 -20.50 47.65 3.33
CA GLY A 212 -20.87 47.83 1.93
C GLY A 212 -19.81 47.28 0.98
N LYS A 213 -20.07 46.34 0.08
CA LYS A 213 -21.31 45.66 -0.32
C LYS A 213 -20.90 44.47 -1.19
#